data_AF-A0A6N8BU60-F1
#
_entry.id   AF-A0A6N8BU60-F1
#
_cell.length_a   1.000
_cell.length_b   1.000
_cell.length_c   1.000
_cell.angle_alpha   90.00
_cell.angle_beta   90.00
_cell.angle_gamma   90.00
#
_symmetry.space_group_name_H-M   'P 1'
#
loop_
_entity.id
_entity.type
_entity.pdbx_description
1 polymer ?
#
loop_
_entity_poly.entity_id
_entity_poly.type
_entity_poly.pdbx_seq_one_letter_code
_entity_poly.pdbx_strand_id
1 'polypeptide(L)'
;MGMELIRRATVAELEGHRNKALDLFAQAFDLLEQARRFARDAAPSIQGVCSFDDAARDALAPRYAGYHETERRDRFLTSMRRNVDAGVWTHLLNATELEKLMDKKARDQFREQLRQDPPPATVENCYATMQSLMGDADMIFRRGIAEVFSNLDRRFRSHDGFKIGSRIVLTRVFNEHGSWNHWTRHDDSLRDVERVFSVLDGKQQPDRLAGIIGAVDGRRRLGNPTAYTAETEYFRIKVFLNGNAHLHFKRNDLVREVNKLLGEYYGDVLGASADVAETKPDFNRAVAKNFGFFETPEDVAHRVMEAVGYLKDSTVLEPSGGRGALATRMVQAGAKVTCVEIQAQHVDHLRTQAGYEKVVLGDFFDMTPEALGSFDRVVMNPPFDGQRDIDHVRHAVRFLKPGGKLVAIMSAGVEFRENAKAVAFRTLVERMKGTYRDLPAGSFAESGTMVNTVIVTLKKPL
;
A
#
# COMPACT_ATOMS: atom_id res chain seq x y z
N MET A 1 -14.85 20.53 -16.92
CA MET A 1 -14.51 21.20 -18.20
C MET A 1 -13.95 20.11 -19.09
N GLY A 2 -14.52 19.91 -20.29
CA GLY A 2 -14.40 18.65 -21.04
C GLY A 2 -12.97 18.29 -21.44
N MET A 3 -12.61 17.01 -21.25
CA MET A 3 -11.48 16.38 -21.93
C MET A 3 -11.73 16.44 -23.44
N GLU A 4 -11.15 17.43 -24.11
CA GLU A 4 -11.14 17.48 -25.57
C GLU A 4 -10.14 16.41 -26.04
N LEU A 5 -10.61 15.18 -26.26
CA LEU A 5 -9.81 14.12 -26.88
C LEU A 5 -9.19 14.67 -28.17
N ILE A 6 -7.87 14.56 -28.31
CA ILE A 6 -7.17 14.91 -29.56
C ILE A 6 -7.86 14.16 -30.71
N ARG A 7 -8.35 14.92 -31.69
CA ARG A 7 -9.07 14.36 -32.84
C ARG A 7 -8.11 13.52 -33.68
N ARG A 8 -8.61 12.43 -34.26
CA ARG A 8 -7.85 11.52 -35.14
C ARG A 8 -7.19 12.21 -36.32
N ALA A 9 -7.80 13.29 -36.81
CA ALA A 9 -7.22 14.16 -37.82
C ALA A 9 -5.89 14.80 -37.37
N THR A 10 -5.79 15.24 -36.11
CA THR A 10 -4.60 15.91 -35.57
C THR A 10 -3.42 14.95 -35.38
N VAL A 11 -3.68 13.70 -35.02
CA VAL A 11 -2.62 12.66 -34.92
C VAL A 11 -2.09 12.28 -36.31
N ALA A 12 -2.97 12.22 -37.32
CA ALA A 12 -2.56 11.96 -38.69
C ALA A 12 -1.70 13.09 -39.28
N GLU A 13 -2.00 14.35 -38.93
CA GLU A 13 -1.16 15.50 -39.29
C GLU A 13 0.22 15.43 -38.63
N LEU A 14 0.29 15.05 -37.35
CA LEU A 14 1.56 14.85 -36.63
C LEU A 14 2.40 13.72 -37.24
N GLU A 15 1.79 12.59 -37.60
CA GLU A 15 2.46 11.50 -38.32
C GLU A 15 2.96 11.99 -39.69
N GLY A 16 2.18 12.79 -40.41
CA GLY A 16 2.58 13.39 -41.67
C GLY A 16 3.83 14.28 -41.54
N HIS A 17 3.86 15.15 -40.53
CA HIS A 17 5.03 15.99 -40.23
C HIS A 17 6.24 15.16 -39.80
N ARG A 18 6.04 14.14 -38.97
CA ARG A 18 7.07 13.18 -38.56
C ARG A 18 7.72 12.52 -39.77
N ASN A 19 6.92 11.91 -40.66
CA ASN A 19 7.45 11.20 -41.82
C ASN A 19 8.22 12.13 -42.74
N LYS A 20 7.69 13.33 -42.99
CA LYS A 20 8.37 14.36 -43.80
C LYS A 20 9.69 14.81 -43.17
N ALA A 21 9.77 14.94 -41.85
CA ALA A 21 11.01 15.27 -41.17
C ALA A 21 12.06 14.17 -41.34
N LEU A 22 11.68 12.90 -41.20
CA LEU A 22 12.59 11.76 -41.38
C LEU A 22 13.11 11.65 -42.82
N ASP A 23 12.24 11.90 -43.82
CA ASP A 23 12.64 11.94 -45.22
C ASP A 23 13.65 13.07 -45.50
N LEU A 24 13.44 14.24 -44.91
CA LEU A 24 14.36 15.37 -45.04
C LEU A 24 15.70 15.10 -44.33
N PHE A 25 15.70 14.45 -43.16
CA PHE A 25 16.94 14.02 -42.51
C PHE A 25 17.72 13.01 -43.35
N ALA A 26 17.04 12.08 -44.02
CA ALA A 26 17.68 11.14 -44.94
C ALA A 26 18.33 11.88 -46.13
N GLN A 27 17.59 12.80 -46.75
CA GLN A 27 18.13 13.62 -47.84
C GLN A 27 19.32 14.49 -47.38
N ALA A 28 19.23 15.08 -46.19
CA ALA A 28 20.30 15.89 -45.61
C ALA A 28 21.56 15.05 -45.37
N PHE A 29 21.43 13.82 -44.85
CA PHE A 29 22.56 12.91 -44.69
C PHE A 29 23.24 12.62 -46.04
N ASP A 30 22.44 12.26 -47.05
CA ASP A 30 22.94 11.93 -48.38
C ASP A 30 23.62 13.14 -49.06
N LEU A 31 23.11 14.35 -48.84
CA LEU A 31 23.72 15.60 -49.31
C LEU A 31 25.03 15.94 -48.58
N LEU A 32 25.07 15.73 -47.26
CA LEU A 32 26.28 15.96 -46.46
C LEU A 32 27.40 14.98 -46.84
N GLU A 33 27.08 13.72 -47.09
CA GLU A 33 28.06 12.74 -47.60
C GLU A 33 28.56 13.10 -49.01
N GLN A 34 27.68 13.59 -49.89
CA GLN A 34 28.10 14.11 -51.21
C GLN A 34 29.06 15.31 -51.07
N ALA A 35 28.72 16.29 -50.24
CA ALA A 35 29.58 17.45 -49.98
C ALA A 35 30.94 17.02 -49.41
N ARG A 36 30.97 16.05 -48.48
CA ARG A 36 32.21 15.48 -47.92
C ARG A 36 33.09 14.83 -48.98
N ARG A 37 32.50 14.12 -49.96
CA ARG A 37 33.24 13.52 -51.07
C ARG A 37 33.92 14.59 -51.93
N PHE A 38 33.17 15.61 -52.37
CA PHE A 38 33.73 16.71 -53.16
C PHE A 38 34.80 17.51 -52.40
N ALA A 39 34.62 17.75 -51.10
CA ALA A 39 35.60 18.43 -50.28
C ALA A 39 36.92 17.66 -50.14
N ARG A 40 36.84 16.33 -49.98
CA ARG A 40 38.02 15.46 -49.97
C ARG A 40 38.73 15.49 -51.32
N ASP A 41 37.98 15.44 -52.42
CA ASP A 41 38.53 15.44 -53.76
C ASP A 41 39.15 16.80 -54.14
N ALA A 42 38.67 17.90 -53.55
CA ALA A 42 39.24 19.25 -53.72
C ALA A 42 40.58 19.45 -53.01
N ALA A 43 40.86 18.72 -51.92
CA ALA A 43 42.09 18.83 -51.15
C ALA A 43 42.59 17.43 -50.66
N PRO A 44 43.00 16.55 -51.59
CA PRO A 44 43.27 15.14 -51.29
C PRO A 44 44.51 14.91 -50.41
N SER A 45 45.39 15.90 -50.29
CA SER A 45 46.62 15.84 -49.48
C SER A 45 46.43 16.22 -48.01
N ILE A 46 45.26 16.75 -47.61
CA ILE A 46 44.98 17.18 -46.24
C ILE A 46 44.03 16.17 -45.60
N GLN A 47 44.46 15.52 -44.52
CA GLN A 47 43.58 14.70 -43.69
C GLN A 47 42.63 15.59 -42.89
N GLY A 48 41.32 15.29 -42.93
CA GLY A 48 40.31 15.97 -42.10
C GLY A 48 39.65 17.20 -42.72
N VAL A 49 39.80 17.44 -44.03
CA VAL A 49 39.07 18.51 -44.74
C VAL A 49 37.57 18.35 -44.54
N CYS A 50 36.89 19.44 -44.18
CA CYS A 50 35.47 19.45 -43.79
C CYS A 50 35.16 18.55 -42.58
N SER A 51 36.00 18.56 -41.54
CA SER A 51 35.52 18.14 -40.22
C SER A 51 34.42 19.11 -39.80
N PHE A 52 33.16 18.70 -39.94
CA PHE A 52 32.10 19.42 -39.24
C PHE A 52 32.51 19.49 -37.76
N ASP A 53 32.40 20.69 -37.19
CA ASP A 53 32.76 20.94 -35.79
C ASP A 53 32.18 19.85 -34.89
N ASP A 54 32.87 19.56 -33.78
CA ASP A 54 32.58 18.49 -32.81
C ASP A 54 31.08 18.27 -32.50
N ALA A 55 30.23 19.29 -32.64
CA ALA A 55 28.77 19.22 -32.48
C ALA A 55 28.02 18.38 -33.54
N ALA A 56 28.40 18.40 -34.83
CA ALA A 56 27.76 17.55 -35.84
C ALA A 56 28.32 16.13 -35.82
N ARG A 57 29.54 15.97 -35.28
CA ARG A 57 30.24 14.70 -35.10
C ARG A 57 29.46 13.78 -34.16
N ASP A 58 28.98 14.29 -33.03
CA ASP A 58 28.15 13.53 -32.08
C ASP A 58 26.76 13.17 -32.63
N ALA A 59 26.20 14.00 -33.52
CA ALA A 59 24.94 13.71 -34.20
C ALA A 59 25.08 12.63 -35.31
N LEU A 60 26.28 12.44 -35.86
CA LEU A 60 26.54 11.60 -37.04
C LEU A 60 27.38 10.32 -36.76
N ALA A 61 28.09 10.22 -35.62
CA ALA A 61 28.68 8.97 -35.09
C ALA A 61 29.32 9.17 -33.70
N PRO A 62 29.07 8.31 -32.69
CA PRO A 62 29.88 8.32 -31.47
C PRO A 62 31.32 7.89 -31.76
N ARG A 63 32.26 8.41 -30.97
CA ARG A 63 33.72 8.30 -31.09
C ARG A 63 34.29 6.86 -31.05
N TYR A 64 34.02 6.00 -32.03
CA TYR A 64 34.82 4.79 -32.25
C TYR A 64 34.89 4.45 -33.75
N ALA A 65 36.13 4.42 -34.26
CA ALA A 65 36.49 4.09 -35.63
C ALA A 65 36.17 2.61 -35.95
N GLY A 66 35.56 2.35 -37.12
CA GLY A 66 35.50 0.99 -37.68
C GLY A 66 34.22 0.52 -38.42
N TYR A 67 33.33 1.41 -38.88
CA TYR A 67 32.02 0.99 -39.44
C TYR A 67 31.82 1.32 -40.92
N HIS A 68 31.06 0.48 -41.65
CA HIS A 68 30.73 0.65 -43.07
C HIS A 68 29.74 1.81 -43.32
N GLU A 69 29.72 2.38 -44.53
CA GLU A 69 28.93 3.58 -44.89
C GLU A 69 27.40 3.38 -44.72
N THR A 70 26.90 2.18 -45.06
CA THR A 70 25.50 1.76 -44.84
C THR A 70 25.13 1.73 -43.36
N GLU A 71 26.01 1.20 -42.50
CA GLU A 71 25.79 1.14 -41.04
C GLU A 71 25.82 2.53 -40.38
N ARG A 72 26.46 3.52 -41.01
CA ARG A 72 26.43 4.92 -40.56
C ARG A 72 25.09 5.58 -40.87
N ARG A 73 24.57 5.36 -42.09
CA ARG A 73 23.28 5.90 -42.52
C ARG A 73 22.13 5.35 -41.66
N ASP A 74 22.09 4.04 -41.45
CA ASP A 74 21.02 3.40 -40.67
C ASP A 74 21.04 3.83 -39.20
N ARG A 75 22.23 3.98 -38.59
CA ARG A 75 22.35 4.49 -37.22
C ARG A 75 21.93 5.95 -37.10
N PHE A 76 22.32 6.80 -38.05
CA PHE A 76 21.89 8.19 -38.08
C PHE A 76 20.37 8.31 -38.18
N LEU A 77 19.76 7.58 -39.12
CA LEU A 77 18.31 7.58 -39.30
C LEU A 77 17.58 6.99 -38.09
N THR A 78 18.14 5.96 -37.45
CA THR A 78 17.60 5.40 -36.21
C THR A 78 17.64 6.44 -35.07
N SER A 79 18.72 7.20 -34.95
CA SER A 79 18.87 8.27 -33.95
C SER A 79 17.87 9.40 -34.18
N MET A 80 17.75 9.88 -35.42
CA MET A 80 16.80 10.93 -35.79
C MET A 80 15.35 10.47 -35.60
N ARG A 81 15.03 9.22 -36.00
CA ARG A 81 13.74 8.58 -35.73
C ARG A 81 13.41 8.64 -34.25
N ARG A 82 14.31 8.17 -33.38
CA ARG A 82 14.08 8.16 -31.92
C ARG A 82 13.86 9.57 -31.38
N ASN A 83 14.64 10.55 -31.83
CA ASN A 83 14.50 11.93 -31.38
C ASN A 83 13.15 12.55 -31.76
N VAL A 84 12.77 12.42 -33.04
CA VAL A 84 11.50 12.93 -33.56
C VAL A 84 10.32 12.21 -32.91
N ASP A 85 10.38 10.88 -32.78
CA ASP A 85 9.36 10.08 -32.10
C ASP A 85 9.18 10.52 -30.65
N ALA A 86 10.26 10.66 -29.87
CA ALA A 86 10.20 11.13 -28.48
C ALA A 86 9.58 12.54 -28.36
N GLY A 87 9.87 13.44 -29.31
CA GLY A 87 9.28 14.78 -29.38
C GLY A 87 7.77 14.73 -29.63
N VAL A 88 7.32 13.92 -30.59
CA VAL A 88 5.89 13.74 -30.89
C VAL A 88 5.15 13.15 -29.69
N TRP A 89 5.72 12.12 -29.04
CA TRP A 89 5.13 11.53 -27.82
C TRP A 89 5.03 12.53 -26.67
N THR A 90 6.08 13.32 -26.44
CA THR A 90 6.07 14.36 -25.40
C THR A 90 5.00 15.41 -25.68
N HIS A 91 4.83 15.81 -26.94
CA HIS A 91 3.78 16.76 -27.34
C HIS A 91 2.38 16.17 -27.09
N LEU A 92 2.13 14.93 -27.50
CA LEU A 92 0.84 14.25 -27.30
C LEU A 92 0.50 14.10 -25.81
N LEU A 93 1.47 13.73 -24.98
CA LEU A 93 1.28 13.62 -23.53
C LEU A 93 0.90 14.96 -22.88
N ASN A 94 1.57 16.03 -23.27
CA ASN A 94 1.28 17.37 -22.75
C ASN A 94 -0.10 17.85 -23.19
N ALA A 95 -0.49 17.57 -24.44
CA ALA A 95 -1.76 18.00 -25.02
C ALA A 95 -2.97 17.20 -24.50
N THR A 96 -2.79 15.93 -24.12
CA THR A 96 -3.87 15.06 -23.61
C THR A 96 -4.10 15.20 -22.10
N GLU A 97 -3.27 15.99 -21.39
CA GLU A 97 -3.23 16.08 -19.93
C GLU A 97 -3.09 14.73 -19.20
N LEU A 98 -2.76 13.65 -19.91
CA LEU A 98 -2.65 12.29 -19.35
C LEU A 98 -1.57 12.21 -18.27
N GLU A 99 -0.51 13.02 -18.36
CA GLU A 99 0.50 13.14 -17.29
C GLU A 99 -0.09 13.56 -15.94
N LYS A 100 -1.22 14.28 -15.92
CA LYS A 100 -1.85 14.74 -14.67
C LYS A 100 -2.56 13.61 -13.93
N LEU A 101 -2.98 12.57 -14.66
CA LEU A 101 -3.64 11.38 -14.12
C LEU A 101 -2.63 10.33 -13.61
N MET A 102 -1.37 10.43 -14.01
CA MET A 102 -0.31 9.50 -13.61
C MET A 102 0.33 9.85 -12.25
N ASP A 103 0.81 8.82 -11.54
CA ASP A 103 1.71 8.98 -10.40
C ASP A 103 3.14 9.37 -10.86
N LYS A 104 3.96 9.90 -9.95
CA LYS A 104 5.32 10.37 -10.30
C LYS A 104 6.18 9.25 -10.88
N LYS A 105 6.11 8.03 -10.33
CA LYS A 105 6.92 6.88 -10.75
C LYS A 105 6.48 6.39 -12.12
N ALA A 106 5.17 6.29 -12.38
CA ALA A 106 4.62 5.94 -13.69
C ALA A 106 5.04 6.96 -14.76
N ARG A 107 4.95 8.25 -14.45
CA ARG A 107 5.39 9.31 -15.38
C ARG A 107 6.90 9.23 -15.64
N ASP A 108 7.71 9.05 -14.60
CA ASP A 108 9.16 8.97 -14.75
C ASP A 108 9.57 7.70 -15.52
N GLN A 109 8.91 6.56 -15.28
CA GLN A 109 9.10 5.32 -16.04
C GLN A 109 8.68 5.46 -17.51
N PHE A 110 7.55 6.11 -17.77
CA PHE A 110 7.07 6.32 -19.13
C PHE A 110 7.97 7.27 -19.92
N ARG A 111 8.40 8.37 -19.29
CA ARG A 111 9.40 9.29 -19.86
C ARG A 111 10.74 8.57 -20.11
N GLU A 112 11.14 7.68 -19.21
CA GLU A 112 12.34 6.87 -19.40
C GLU A 112 12.22 5.92 -20.59
N GLN A 113 11.07 5.26 -20.74
CA GLN A 113 10.81 4.38 -21.88
C GLN A 113 10.85 5.16 -23.21
N LEU A 114 10.21 6.33 -23.26
CA LEU A 114 10.24 7.22 -24.42
C LEU A 114 11.64 7.75 -24.73
N ARG A 115 12.51 7.88 -23.72
CA ARG A 115 13.90 8.30 -23.87
C ARG A 115 14.80 7.19 -24.41
N GLN A 116 14.57 5.94 -24.01
CA GLN A 116 15.41 4.81 -24.39
C GLN A 116 15.08 4.24 -25.77
N ASP A 117 13.80 3.93 -26.03
CA ASP A 117 13.36 3.41 -27.32
C ASP A 117 11.89 3.75 -27.58
N PRO A 118 11.61 4.96 -28.09
CA PRO A 118 10.23 5.36 -28.36
C PRO A 118 9.67 4.55 -29.53
N PRO A 119 8.42 4.06 -29.41
CA PRO A 119 7.74 3.41 -30.52
C PRO A 119 7.53 4.43 -31.65
N PRO A 120 7.49 3.99 -32.92
CA PRO A 120 7.17 4.87 -34.04
C PRO A 120 5.86 5.61 -33.78
N ALA A 121 5.88 6.95 -33.82
CA ALA A 121 4.71 7.78 -33.58
C ALA A 121 3.75 7.80 -34.79
N THR A 122 3.23 6.62 -35.15
CA THR A 122 2.19 6.44 -36.18
C THR A 122 0.81 6.61 -35.55
N VAL A 123 -0.21 6.93 -36.35
CA VAL A 123 -1.60 7.01 -35.87
C VAL A 123 -1.99 5.74 -35.11
N GLU A 124 -1.68 4.57 -35.65
CA GLU A 124 -2.02 3.29 -35.02
C GLU A 124 -1.33 3.11 -33.65
N ASN A 125 -0.02 3.37 -33.55
CA ASN A 125 0.71 3.25 -32.30
C ASN A 125 0.27 4.32 -31.28
N CYS A 126 0.08 5.57 -31.72
CA CYS A 126 -0.42 6.64 -30.88
C CYS A 126 -1.80 6.30 -30.31
N TYR A 127 -2.72 5.78 -31.12
CA TYR A 127 -4.03 5.35 -30.63
C TYR A 127 -3.97 4.12 -29.73
N ALA A 128 -3.19 3.10 -30.09
CA ALA A 128 -3.04 1.90 -29.28
C ALA A 128 -2.43 2.22 -27.91
N THR A 129 -1.37 3.04 -27.88
CA THR A 129 -0.74 3.47 -26.63
C THR A 129 -1.64 4.43 -25.86
N MET A 130 -2.34 5.39 -26.49
CA MET A 130 -3.29 6.24 -25.77
C MET A 130 -4.48 5.45 -25.22
N GLN A 131 -4.99 4.45 -25.95
CA GLN A 131 -6.09 3.61 -25.49
C GLN A 131 -5.65 2.67 -24.37
N SER A 132 -4.46 2.09 -24.45
CA SER A 132 -3.82 1.38 -23.34
C SER A 132 -3.62 2.32 -22.17
N LEU A 133 -3.00 3.49 -22.37
CA LEU A 133 -2.76 4.46 -21.31
C LEU A 133 -4.03 5.05 -20.72
N MET A 134 -5.14 5.14 -21.45
CA MET A 134 -6.43 5.59 -20.92
C MET A 134 -7.16 4.48 -20.16
N GLY A 135 -7.09 3.24 -20.67
CA GLY A 135 -7.56 2.05 -19.94
C GLY A 135 -6.75 1.80 -18.68
N ASP A 136 -5.44 2.02 -18.76
CA ASP A 136 -4.49 1.99 -17.67
C ASP A 136 -4.55 3.28 -16.85
N ALA A 137 -4.98 4.43 -17.37
CA ALA A 137 -4.96 5.71 -16.63
C ALA A 137 -5.90 5.66 -15.44
N ASP A 138 -7.07 5.03 -15.58
CA ASP A 138 -7.95 4.80 -14.45
C ASP A 138 -7.26 3.88 -13.43
N MET A 139 -6.63 2.79 -13.88
CA MET A 139 -5.84 1.89 -13.03
C MET A 139 -4.60 2.57 -12.39
N ILE A 140 -3.91 3.45 -13.11
CA ILE A 140 -2.70 4.18 -12.70
C ILE A 140 -3.09 5.32 -11.76
N PHE A 141 -4.19 6.01 -12.01
CA PHE A 141 -4.74 7.03 -11.13
C PHE A 141 -5.17 6.39 -9.81
N ARG A 142 -5.89 5.27 -9.87
CA ARG A 142 -6.23 4.43 -8.73
C ARG A 142 -4.99 3.90 -7.99
N ARG A 143 -3.97 3.42 -8.72
CA ARG A 143 -2.68 3.00 -8.14
C ARG A 143 -1.97 4.15 -7.47
N GLY A 144 -1.96 5.33 -8.07
CA GLY A 144 -1.36 6.55 -7.53
C GLY A 144 -2.04 6.99 -6.25
N ILE A 145 -3.37 6.97 -6.21
CA ILE A 145 -4.15 7.15 -4.98
C ILE A 145 -3.71 6.09 -3.95
N ALA A 146 -3.66 4.82 -4.35
CA ALA A 146 -3.31 3.72 -3.45
C ALA A 146 -1.89 3.83 -2.87
N GLU A 147 -0.89 4.26 -3.66
CA GLU A 147 0.49 4.49 -3.21
C GLU A 147 0.57 5.66 -2.22
N VAL A 148 -0.09 6.79 -2.53
CA VAL A 148 -0.12 7.97 -1.66
C VAL A 148 -0.66 7.61 -0.29
N PHE A 149 -1.81 6.93 -0.24
CA PHE A 149 -2.43 6.57 1.03
C PHE A 149 -1.78 5.35 1.72
N SER A 150 -1.18 4.41 0.97
CA SER A 150 -0.38 3.31 1.54
C SER A 150 0.83 3.80 2.34
N ASN A 151 1.49 4.86 1.84
CA ASN A 151 2.70 5.39 2.46
C ASN A 151 2.40 6.34 3.63
N LEU A 152 1.21 6.95 3.63
CA LEU A 152 0.82 7.97 4.60
C LEU A 152 0.09 7.43 5.82
N ASP A 153 -0.66 6.36 5.67
CA ASP A 153 -1.50 5.86 6.75
C ASP A 153 -1.35 4.35 6.91
N ARG A 154 -0.78 3.94 8.04
CA ARG A 154 -0.66 2.53 8.41
C ARG A 154 -2.05 1.85 8.54
N ARG A 155 -3.14 2.63 8.66
CA ARG A 155 -4.55 2.18 8.70
C ARG A 155 -5.15 1.88 7.32
N PHE A 156 -4.49 2.29 6.24
CA PHE A 156 -4.92 2.12 4.85
C PHE A 156 -5.05 0.64 4.43
N ARG A 157 -4.29 -0.26 5.05
CA ARG A 157 -4.31 -1.72 4.81
C ARG A 157 -5.00 -2.48 5.95
N SER A 158 -6.24 -2.12 6.28
CA SER A 158 -7.00 -2.81 7.34
C SER A 158 -8.26 -3.51 6.80
N HIS A 159 -8.75 -4.49 7.55
CA HIS A 159 -9.72 -5.54 7.17
C HIS A 159 -11.12 -5.11 6.64
N ASP A 160 -11.40 -3.82 6.45
CA ASP A 160 -12.68 -3.30 5.89
C ASP A 160 -12.62 -3.03 4.37
N GLY A 161 -11.57 -3.53 3.71
CA GLY A 161 -11.15 -3.08 2.40
C GLY A 161 -10.30 -1.82 2.51
N PHE A 162 -9.57 -1.51 1.46
CA PHE A 162 -8.65 -0.37 1.38
C PHE A 162 -9.44 0.94 1.47
N LYS A 163 -9.51 1.51 2.68
CA LYS A 163 -10.30 2.70 2.99
C LYS A 163 -9.50 3.67 3.85
N ILE A 164 -9.67 4.95 3.56
CA ILE A 164 -9.14 6.07 4.30
C ILE A 164 -10.20 6.50 5.33
N GLY A 165 -9.78 6.64 6.59
CA GLY A 165 -10.64 7.09 7.68
C GLY A 165 -10.86 8.60 7.68
N SER A 166 -11.49 9.12 8.73
CA SER A 166 -11.79 10.56 8.89
C SER A 166 -10.55 11.45 9.11
N ARG A 167 -9.39 10.85 9.39
CA ARG A 167 -8.12 11.55 9.61
C ARG A 167 -6.92 10.69 9.24
N ILE A 168 -5.81 11.32 8.84
CA ILE A 168 -4.46 10.74 8.68
C ILE A 168 -3.57 11.20 9.86
N VAL A 169 -2.81 10.27 10.44
CA VAL A 169 -1.86 10.55 11.52
C VAL A 169 -0.44 10.50 10.94
N LEU A 170 0.26 11.62 11.02
CA LEU A 170 1.63 11.78 10.53
C LEU A 170 2.58 11.88 11.72
N THR A 171 3.61 11.05 11.74
CA THR A 171 4.59 11.02 12.83
C THR A 171 5.89 11.68 12.43
N ARG A 172 6.52 12.45 13.32
CA ARG A 172 7.79 13.15 13.05
C ARG A 172 7.74 14.02 11.77
N VAL A 173 6.67 14.78 11.63
CA VAL A 173 6.50 15.78 10.55
C VAL A 173 7.51 16.90 10.68
N PHE A 174 7.76 17.33 11.92
CA PHE A 174 8.76 18.32 12.25
C PHE A 174 9.88 17.71 13.09
N ASN A 175 11.10 18.21 12.88
CA ASN A 175 12.26 17.88 13.71
C ASN A 175 12.26 18.67 15.03
N GLU A 176 13.26 18.40 15.87
CA GLU A 176 13.44 19.04 17.18
C GLU A 176 13.62 20.57 17.11
N HIS A 177 14.00 21.08 15.93
CA HIS A 177 14.14 22.51 15.63
C HIS A 177 12.89 23.13 14.99
N GLY A 178 11.77 22.40 14.93
CA GLY A 178 10.50 22.89 14.36
C GLY A 178 10.54 23.10 12.84
N SER A 179 11.50 22.49 12.15
CA SER A 179 11.60 22.50 10.68
C SER A 179 11.07 21.19 10.11
N TRP A 180 10.61 21.22 8.85
CA TRP A 180 10.14 20.04 8.15
C TRP A 180 11.20 18.94 8.19
N ASN A 181 10.76 17.72 8.50
CA ASN A 181 11.66 16.59 8.56
C ASN A 181 11.91 16.04 7.13
N HIS A 182 13.11 16.29 6.61
CA HIS A 182 13.52 15.85 5.28
C HIS A 182 13.65 14.33 5.13
N TRP A 183 13.73 13.58 6.23
CA TRP A 183 13.81 12.12 6.21
C TRP A 183 12.44 11.47 6.01
N THR A 184 11.39 12.03 6.61
CA THR A 184 10.02 11.50 6.49
C THR A 184 9.27 12.07 5.29
N ARG A 185 9.71 13.21 4.73
CA ARG A 185 9.15 13.86 3.53
C ARG A 185 7.62 14.01 3.54
N HIS A 186 7.07 14.24 4.73
CA HIS A 186 5.62 14.44 4.88
C HIS A 186 5.12 15.69 4.16
N ASP A 187 5.98 16.63 3.78
CA ASP A 187 5.64 17.78 2.93
C ASP A 187 5.25 17.35 1.51
N ASP A 188 6.00 16.42 0.91
CA ASP A 188 5.68 15.85 -0.41
C ASP A 188 4.39 15.02 -0.33
N SER A 189 4.27 14.17 0.69
CA SER A 189 3.08 13.32 0.85
C SER A 189 1.80 14.13 1.09
N LEU A 190 1.86 15.23 1.85
CA LEU A 190 0.71 16.11 2.05
C LEU A 190 0.28 16.80 0.75
N ARG A 191 1.24 17.21 -0.10
CA ARG A 191 0.95 17.73 -1.44
C ARG A 191 0.30 16.70 -2.34
N ASP A 192 0.71 15.44 -2.24
CA ASP A 192 0.13 14.37 -3.04
C ASP A 192 -1.32 14.08 -2.64
N VAL A 193 -1.66 14.12 -1.35
CA VAL A 193 -3.06 14.02 -0.89
C VAL A 193 -3.89 15.21 -1.36
N GLU A 194 -3.34 16.43 -1.27
CA GLU A 194 -4.01 17.64 -1.76
C GLU A 194 -4.22 17.61 -3.27
N ARG A 195 -3.30 17.01 -4.03
CA ARG A 195 -3.45 16.78 -5.47
C ARG A 195 -4.63 15.87 -5.76
N VAL A 196 -4.75 14.74 -5.06
CA VAL A 196 -5.88 13.80 -5.26
C VAL A 196 -7.22 14.49 -5.02
N PHE A 197 -7.34 15.25 -3.91
CA PHE A 197 -8.58 15.96 -3.60
C PHE A 197 -8.89 17.07 -4.60
N SER A 198 -7.88 17.80 -5.08
CA SER A 198 -8.07 18.85 -6.10
C SER A 198 -8.52 18.26 -7.43
N VAL A 199 -7.93 17.14 -7.87
CA VAL A 199 -8.30 16.45 -9.10
C VAL A 199 -9.73 15.91 -9.03
N LEU A 200 -10.13 15.30 -7.92
CA LEU A 200 -11.50 14.81 -7.72
C LEU A 200 -12.53 15.95 -7.64
N ASP A 201 -12.12 17.13 -7.18
CA ASP A 201 -12.95 18.34 -7.19
C ASP A 201 -12.92 19.09 -8.54
N GLY A 202 -12.22 18.55 -9.56
CA GLY A 202 -12.09 19.17 -10.88
C GLY A 202 -11.26 20.45 -10.89
N LYS A 203 -10.44 20.69 -9.86
CA LYS A 203 -9.56 21.86 -9.72
C LYS A 203 -8.10 21.50 -9.99
N GLN A 204 -7.31 22.52 -10.33
CA GLN A 204 -5.87 22.37 -10.45
C GLN A 204 -5.23 22.25 -9.06
N GLN A 205 -4.14 21.48 -8.96
CA GLN A 205 -3.38 21.39 -7.72
C GLN A 205 -2.87 22.80 -7.35
N PRO A 206 -3.10 23.27 -6.12
CA PRO A 206 -2.59 24.56 -5.69
C PRO A 206 -1.05 24.57 -5.66
N ASP A 207 -0.47 25.73 -5.95
CA ASP A 207 0.97 25.95 -5.77
C ASP A 207 1.40 25.67 -4.33
N ARG A 208 2.67 25.27 -4.14
CA ARG A 208 3.19 24.83 -2.83
C ARG A 208 2.89 25.81 -1.69
N LEU A 209 2.99 27.11 -1.95
CA LEU A 209 2.76 28.18 -0.96
C LEU A 209 1.28 28.59 -0.83
N ALA A 210 0.43 28.23 -1.79
CA ALA A 210 -1.02 28.48 -1.76
C ALA A 210 -1.80 27.29 -1.17
N GLY A 211 -1.21 26.10 -1.16
CA GLY A 211 -1.79 24.88 -0.61
C GLY A 211 -1.49 24.63 0.87
N ILE A 212 -1.62 23.38 1.29
CA ILE A 212 -1.47 22.95 2.69
C ILE A 212 -0.11 23.29 3.30
N ILE A 213 0.97 23.25 2.51
CA ILE A 213 2.31 23.56 2.99
C ILE A 213 2.42 25.05 3.34
N GLY A 214 1.88 25.93 2.50
CA GLY A 214 1.81 27.36 2.78
C GLY A 214 0.98 27.70 4.02
N ALA A 215 -0.17 27.04 4.21
CA ALA A 215 -1.01 27.23 5.40
C ALA A 215 -0.29 26.82 6.69
N VAL A 216 0.46 25.72 6.63
CA VAL A 216 1.27 25.21 7.76
C VAL A 216 2.47 26.11 8.03
N ASP A 217 3.25 26.47 7.00
CA ASP A 217 4.43 27.33 7.15
C ASP A 217 4.08 28.76 7.57
N GLY A 218 2.95 29.30 7.08
CA GLY A 218 2.45 30.61 7.49
C GLY A 218 2.14 30.66 8.99
N ARG A 219 1.45 29.65 9.53
CA ARG A 219 1.18 29.54 10.97
C ARG A 219 2.44 29.26 11.78
N ARG A 220 3.38 28.49 11.25
CA ARG A 220 4.65 28.16 11.89
C ARG A 220 5.57 29.38 12.05
N ARG A 221 5.60 30.28 11.06
CA ARG A 221 6.46 31.48 11.05
C ARG A 221 5.92 32.64 11.90
N LEU A 222 4.65 32.59 12.31
CA LEU A 222 3.98 33.64 13.10
C LEU A 222 4.28 33.62 14.61
N GLY A 223 5.25 32.81 15.05
CA GLY A 223 5.71 32.77 16.43
C GLY A 223 5.27 31.50 17.15
N ASN A 224 6.25 30.84 17.76
CA ASN A 224 6.31 29.48 18.27
C ASN A 224 5.17 29.11 19.27
N PRO A 225 4.10 28.37 18.88
CA PRO A 225 3.18 27.81 19.84
C PRO A 225 3.38 26.30 19.92
N THR A 226 3.41 25.82 21.15
CA THR A 226 3.46 24.44 21.63
C THR A 226 2.48 23.44 20.96
N ALA A 227 1.48 23.91 20.22
CA ALA A 227 0.69 23.18 19.24
C ALA A 227 -0.09 24.20 18.38
N TYR A 228 -0.27 23.94 17.10
CA TYR A 228 -1.06 24.83 16.24
C TYR A 228 -1.91 24.05 15.23
N THR A 229 -2.95 24.71 14.72
CA THR A 229 -3.83 24.15 13.69
C THR A 229 -3.78 25.04 12.46
N ALA A 230 -3.60 24.43 11.29
CA ALA A 230 -3.75 25.08 10.00
C ALA A 230 -4.94 24.45 9.26
N GLU A 231 -5.62 25.25 8.46
CA GLU A 231 -6.76 24.78 7.67
C GLU A 231 -6.59 25.19 6.20
N THR A 232 -7.05 24.33 5.32
CA THR A 232 -7.24 24.60 3.90
C THR A 232 -8.71 24.36 3.52
N GLU A 233 -9.00 24.42 2.23
CA GLU A 233 -10.31 24.05 1.71
C GLU A 233 -10.65 22.58 2.03
N TYR A 234 -9.70 21.67 1.86
CA TYR A 234 -9.92 20.22 1.99
C TYR A 234 -9.56 19.64 3.36
N PHE A 235 -8.64 20.27 4.08
CA PHE A 235 -8.04 19.67 5.28
C PHE A 235 -7.98 20.61 6.49
N ARG A 236 -7.96 20.01 7.67
CA ARG A 236 -7.54 20.63 8.93
C ARG A 236 -6.37 19.85 9.48
N ILE A 237 -5.20 20.46 9.61
CA ILE A 237 -4.01 19.81 10.16
C ILE A 237 -3.68 20.39 11.54
N LYS A 238 -3.68 19.53 12.56
CA LYS A 238 -3.27 19.87 13.93
C LYS A 238 -1.87 19.33 14.20
N VAL A 239 -0.93 20.22 14.46
CA VAL A 239 0.48 19.91 14.78
C VAL A 239 0.65 19.91 16.30
N PHE A 240 1.29 18.87 16.83
CA PHE A 240 1.52 18.65 18.25
C PHE A 240 2.97 18.91 18.64
N LEU A 241 3.20 19.13 19.94
CA LEU A 241 4.50 19.45 20.52
C LEU A 241 5.60 18.43 20.21
N ASN A 242 5.23 17.16 20.06
CA ASN A 242 6.14 16.05 19.77
C ASN A 242 6.52 15.95 18.26
N GLY A 243 6.18 16.95 17.45
CA GLY A 243 6.45 16.96 16.01
C GLY A 243 5.49 16.09 15.18
N ASN A 244 4.48 15.47 15.79
CA ASN A 244 3.43 14.74 15.07
C ASN A 244 2.33 15.69 14.58
N ALA A 245 1.59 15.28 13.54
CA ALA A 245 0.44 16.02 13.05
C ALA A 245 -0.74 15.09 12.73
N HIS A 246 -1.96 15.56 13.01
CA HIS A 246 -3.20 14.90 12.58
C HIS A 246 -3.86 15.73 11.47
N LEU A 247 -4.01 15.14 10.29
CA LEU A 247 -4.72 15.70 9.15
C LEU A 247 -6.17 15.19 9.16
N HIS A 248 -7.13 16.06 9.35
CA HIS A 248 -8.56 15.75 9.27
C HIS A 248 -9.12 16.19 7.93
N PHE A 249 -9.99 15.37 7.33
CA PHE A 249 -10.69 15.73 6.09
C PHE A 249 -11.91 16.60 6.39
N LYS A 250 -12.10 17.66 5.60
CA LYS A 250 -13.29 18.54 5.68
C LYS A 250 -14.41 18.09 4.72
N ARG A 251 -14.02 17.48 3.59
CA ARG A 251 -14.94 17.06 2.51
C ARG A 251 -15.17 15.55 2.51
N ASN A 252 -16.22 15.14 3.21
CA ASN A 252 -16.63 13.73 3.32
C ASN A 252 -17.15 13.12 2.00
N ASP A 253 -17.60 13.96 1.07
CA ASP A 253 -17.94 13.59 -0.30
C ASP A 253 -16.72 13.12 -1.07
N LEU A 254 -15.62 13.89 -1.06
CA LEU A 254 -14.36 13.50 -1.71
C LEU A 254 -13.73 12.27 -1.03
N VAL A 255 -13.84 12.16 0.30
CA VAL A 255 -13.38 10.95 1.02
C VAL A 255 -14.15 9.70 0.57
N ARG A 256 -15.46 9.81 0.34
CA ARG A 256 -16.27 8.70 -0.21
C ARG A 256 -15.83 8.35 -1.63
N GLU A 257 -15.57 9.34 -2.46
CA GLU A 257 -15.06 9.17 -3.83
C GLU A 257 -13.71 8.42 -3.84
N VAL A 258 -12.77 8.85 -3.00
CA VAL A 258 -11.46 8.17 -2.88
C VAL A 258 -11.63 6.74 -2.39
N ASN A 259 -12.48 6.50 -1.38
CA ASN A 259 -12.74 5.15 -0.87
C ASN A 259 -13.44 4.24 -1.89
N LYS A 260 -14.27 4.80 -2.78
CA LYS A 260 -14.85 4.09 -3.91
C LYS A 260 -13.75 3.66 -4.90
N LEU A 261 -12.91 4.60 -5.34
CA LEU A 261 -11.80 4.33 -6.27
C LEU A 261 -10.80 3.31 -5.73
N LEU A 262 -10.50 3.38 -4.43
CA LEU A 262 -9.69 2.39 -3.73
C LEU A 262 -10.37 1.03 -3.67
N GLY A 263 -11.67 1.00 -3.35
CA GLY A 263 -12.46 -0.23 -3.32
C GLY A 263 -12.46 -0.94 -4.68
N GLU A 264 -12.59 -0.18 -5.76
CA GLU A 264 -12.57 -0.72 -7.12
C GLU A 264 -11.15 -1.17 -7.51
N TYR A 265 -10.10 -0.38 -7.25
CA TYR A 265 -8.70 -0.78 -7.51
C TYR A 265 -8.31 -2.12 -6.87
N TYR A 266 -8.67 -2.28 -5.60
CA TYR A 266 -8.34 -3.49 -4.87
C TYR A 266 -9.36 -4.61 -5.07
N GLY A 267 -10.59 -4.30 -5.46
CA GLY A 267 -11.60 -5.27 -5.87
C GLY A 267 -11.25 -5.94 -7.21
N ASP A 268 -10.72 -5.18 -8.16
CA ASP A 268 -10.24 -5.67 -9.46
C ASP A 268 -8.94 -6.50 -9.34
N VAL A 269 -8.09 -6.18 -8.36
CA VAL A 269 -6.80 -6.88 -8.11
C VAL A 269 -6.96 -8.15 -7.26
N LEU A 270 -8.02 -8.28 -6.46
CA LEU A 270 -8.17 -9.40 -5.51
C LEU A 270 -9.19 -10.47 -5.90
N GLY A 271 -9.99 -10.29 -6.96
CA GLY A 271 -11.01 -11.28 -7.35
C GLY A 271 -12.14 -11.39 -6.33
N ALA A 272 -13.29 -10.79 -6.69
CA ALA A 272 -14.64 -10.99 -6.13
C ALA A 272 -14.76 -11.46 -4.66
N SER A 273 -15.14 -10.56 -3.76
CA SER A 273 -16.15 -10.82 -2.71
C SER A 273 -16.40 -9.57 -1.87
N ALA A 274 -17.56 -8.94 -2.04
CA ALA A 274 -18.14 -8.05 -1.04
C ALA A 274 -19.66 -8.09 -1.14
N ASP A 275 -20.29 -8.95 -0.33
CA ASP A 275 -21.73 -8.89 -0.11
C ASP A 275 -22.08 -8.12 1.16
N VAL A 276 -23.27 -7.53 1.05
CA VAL A 276 -23.82 -6.37 1.75
C VAL A 276 -24.16 -6.67 3.21
N ALA A 277 -24.11 -5.61 4.01
CA ALA A 277 -24.42 -5.62 5.43
C ALA A 277 -25.92 -5.80 5.71
N GLU A 278 -26.26 -6.81 6.50
CA GLU A 278 -27.47 -6.85 7.32
C GLU A 278 -27.13 -7.04 8.80
N THR A 279 -28.00 -6.49 9.65
CA THR A 279 -27.95 -6.43 11.11
C THR A 279 -27.57 -7.75 11.77
N LYS A 280 -26.43 -7.77 12.49
CA LYS A 280 -25.84 -9.01 13.04
C LYS A 280 -26.17 -9.25 14.52
N PRO A 281 -26.29 -10.52 14.95
CA PRO A 281 -26.39 -10.94 16.34
C PRO A 281 -25.15 -10.59 17.18
N ASP A 282 -25.28 -10.64 18.52
CA ASP A 282 -24.26 -10.24 19.51
C ASP A 282 -22.89 -10.93 19.36
N PHE A 283 -22.86 -12.14 18.77
CA PHE A 283 -21.63 -12.88 18.43
C PHE A 283 -21.70 -13.41 16.99
N ASN A 284 -20.58 -13.36 16.26
CA ASN A 284 -20.51 -13.92 14.91
C ASN A 284 -20.37 -15.46 14.95
N ARG A 285 -21.50 -16.15 14.97
CA ARG A 285 -21.60 -17.63 15.07
C ARG A 285 -21.47 -18.39 13.74
N ALA A 286 -21.36 -17.70 12.60
CA ALA A 286 -21.14 -18.39 11.32
C ALA A 286 -19.80 -19.14 11.36
N VAL A 287 -19.69 -20.34 10.77
CA VAL A 287 -18.37 -20.99 10.66
C VAL A 287 -17.45 -20.11 9.78
N ALA A 288 -16.20 -19.92 10.19
CA ALA A 288 -15.23 -19.14 9.44
C ALA A 288 -15.00 -19.72 8.03
N LYS A 289 -14.71 -18.87 7.03
CA LYS A 289 -14.28 -19.36 5.70
C LYS A 289 -13.04 -20.24 5.87
N ASN A 290 -13.05 -21.45 5.32
CA ASN A 290 -12.01 -22.49 5.52
C ASN A 290 -11.73 -22.84 7.00
N PHE A 291 -12.74 -22.75 7.88
CA PHE A 291 -12.63 -22.94 9.34
C PHE A 291 -11.68 -21.97 10.07
N GLY A 292 -11.12 -20.97 9.38
CA GLY A 292 -10.23 -19.98 9.98
C GLY A 292 -8.97 -20.59 10.63
N PHE A 293 -8.59 -21.81 10.25
CA PHE A 293 -7.48 -22.53 10.85
C PHE A 293 -6.14 -21.96 10.36
N PHE A 294 -5.43 -21.30 11.26
CA PHE A 294 -4.06 -20.86 11.07
C PHE A 294 -3.22 -21.39 12.23
N GLU A 295 -2.47 -22.45 11.98
CA GLU A 295 -1.62 -23.07 13.00
C GLU A 295 -0.64 -22.04 13.55
N THR A 296 -0.51 -21.96 14.88
CA THR A 296 0.38 -21.00 15.54
C THR A 296 1.84 -21.35 15.25
N PRO A 297 2.62 -20.49 14.58
CA PRO A 297 4.02 -20.78 14.30
C PRO A 297 4.86 -20.89 15.56
N GLU A 298 5.96 -21.62 15.47
CA GLU A 298 6.83 -21.96 16.60
C GLU A 298 7.33 -20.73 17.38
N ASP A 299 7.79 -19.72 16.64
CA ASP A 299 8.31 -18.47 17.20
C ASP A 299 7.22 -17.65 17.90
N VAL A 300 6.00 -17.66 17.36
CA VAL A 300 4.82 -17.03 17.97
C VAL A 300 4.43 -17.79 19.24
N ALA A 301 4.41 -19.13 19.19
CA ALA A 301 4.07 -19.96 20.33
C ALA A 301 5.04 -19.71 21.50
N HIS A 302 6.35 -19.58 21.23
CA HIS A 302 7.34 -19.21 22.25
C HIS A 302 7.01 -17.87 22.92
N ARG A 303 6.70 -16.83 22.12
CA ARG A 303 6.33 -15.50 22.63
C ARG A 303 5.03 -15.51 23.44
N VAL A 304 4.07 -16.36 23.06
CA VAL A 304 2.84 -16.57 23.83
C VAL A 304 3.18 -17.20 25.19
N MET A 305 4.02 -18.23 25.24
CA MET A 305 4.43 -18.87 26.49
C MET A 305 5.15 -17.89 27.43
N GLU A 306 6.03 -17.03 26.91
CA GLU A 306 6.64 -15.93 27.68
C GLU A 306 5.56 -15.01 28.28
N ALA A 307 4.56 -14.63 27.50
CA ALA A 307 3.49 -13.75 27.93
C ALA A 307 2.58 -14.43 28.96
N VAL A 308 2.35 -15.74 28.88
CA VAL A 308 1.53 -16.50 29.84
C VAL A 308 2.22 -16.61 31.21
N GLY A 309 3.55 -16.78 31.21
CA GLY A 309 4.36 -16.91 32.42
C GLY A 309 4.30 -18.32 33.02
N TYR A 310 4.54 -18.43 34.34
CA TYR A 310 4.60 -19.72 35.03
C TYR A 310 3.25 -20.45 35.03
N LEU A 311 3.28 -21.74 34.66
CA LEU A 311 2.10 -22.58 34.41
C LEU A 311 2.01 -23.85 35.25
N LYS A 312 3.07 -24.26 35.95
CA LYS A 312 3.09 -25.52 36.68
C LYS A 312 1.89 -25.63 37.62
N ASP A 313 1.19 -26.75 37.56
CA ASP A 313 -0.01 -27.09 38.34
C ASP A 313 -1.22 -26.15 38.12
N SER A 314 -1.13 -25.20 37.18
CA SER A 314 -2.22 -24.29 36.83
C SER A 314 -3.26 -24.97 35.94
N THR A 315 -4.53 -24.64 36.14
CA THR A 315 -5.61 -25.02 35.22
C THR A 315 -5.65 -24.06 34.04
N VAL A 316 -5.60 -24.59 32.82
CA VAL A 316 -5.51 -23.79 31.59
C VAL A 316 -6.55 -24.23 30.57
N LEU A 317 -7.24 -23.26 29.97
CA LEU A 317 -8.15 -23.49 28.86
C LEU A 317 -7.53 -23.01 27.55
N GLU A 318 -7.53 -23.88 26.54
CA GLU A 318 -7.32 -23.51 25.13
C GLU A 318 -8.66 -23.71 24.37
N PRO A 319 -9.45 -22.65 24.18
CA PRO A 319 -10.77 -22.72 23.57
C PRO A 319 -10.79 -22.94 22.05
N SER A 320 -9.63 -22.96 21.39
CA SER A 320 -9.50 -23.23 19.95
C SER A 320 -8.26 -24.08 19.68
N GLY A 321 -8.32 -25.33 20.12
CA GLY A 321 -7.16 -26.24 20.25
C GLY A 321 -6.40 -26.52 18.96
N GLY A 322 -7.06 -26.54 17.81
CA GLY A 322 -6.45 -26.92 16.54
C GLY A 322 -5.71 -28.25 16.67
N ARG A 323 -4.45 -28.30 16.20
CA ARG A 323 -3.57 -29.47 16.36
C ARG A 323 -2.76 -29.48 17.66
N GLY A 324 -3.01 -28.53 18.56
CA GLY A 324 -2.37 -28.48 19.88
C GLY A 324 -1.08 -27.67 19.93
N ALA A 325 -0.82 -26.78 18.96
CA ALA A 325 0.41 -25.98 18.91
C ALA A 325 0.67 -25.20 20.22
N LEU A 326 -0.35 -24.61 20.83
CA LEU A 326 -0.21 -23.98 22.15
C LEU A 326 -0.43 -24.98 23.29
N ALA A 327 -1.44 -25.84 23.15
CA ALA A 327 -1.86 -26.77 24.19
C ALA A 327 -0.75 -27.74 24.63
N THR A 328 -0.03 -28.35 23.68
CA THR A 328 1.09 -29.26 23.97
C THR A 328 2.19 -28.58 24.77
N ARG A 329 2.51 -27.31 24.47
CA ARG A 329 3.54 -26.54 25.19
C ARG A 329 3.14 -26.26 26.63
N MET A 330 1.85 -25.99 26.85
CA MET A 330 1.31 -25.78 28.19
C MET A 330 1.33 -27.07 29.02
N VAL A 331 0.99 -28.21 28.42
CA VAL A 331 1.13 -29.54 29.06
C VAL A 331 2.60 -29.80 29.43
N GLN A 332 3.54 -29.57 28.51
CA GLN A 332 4.98 -29.72 28.76
C GLN A 332 5.50 -28.78 29.87
N ALA A 333 4.87 -27.62 30.04
CA ALA A 333 5.14 -26.68 31.14
C ALA A 333 4.51 -27.10 32.48
N GLY A 334 3.81 -28.24 32.53
CA GLY A 334 3.19 -28.81 33.73
C GLY A 334 1.81 -28.27 34.06
N ALA A 335 1.11 -27.64 33.12
CA ALA A 335 -0.29 -27.21 33.31
C ALA A 335 -1.30 -28.35 33.08
N LYS A 336 -2.45 -28.24 33.72
CA LYS A 336 -3.64 -29.08 33.48
C LYS A 336 -4.49 -28.44 32.39
N VAL A 337 -4.32 -28.89 31.15
CA VAL A 337 -4.87 -28.23 29.96
C VAL A 337 -6.19 -28.87 29.52
N THR A 338 -7.23 -28.06 29.42
CA THR A 338 -8.50 -28.39 28.76
C THR A 338 -8.55 -27.73 27.38
N CYS A 339 -8.80 -28.51 26.34
CA CYS A 339 -8.96 -28.02 24.97
C CYS A 339 -10.41 -28.12 24.50
N VAL A 340 -10.87 -27.11 23.77
CA VAL A 340 -12.11 -27.15 22.98
C VAL A 340 -11.73 -27.01 21.52
N GLU A 341 -12.29 -27.85 20.66
CA GLU A 341 -12.05 -27.81 19.22
C GLU A 341 -13.29 -28.25 18.46
N ILE A 342 -13.63 -27.51 17.40
CA ILE A 342 -14.86 -27.71 16.63
C ILE A 342 -14.70 -28.79 15.55
N GLN A 343 -13.48 -29.01 15.05
CA GLN A 343 -13.20 -30.01 14.02
C GLN A 343 -12.85 -31.37 14.62
N ALA A 344 -13.66 -32.39 14.30
CA ALA A 344 -13.48 -33.74 14.79
C ALA A 344 -12.08 -34.31 14.51
N GLN A 345 -11.53 -34.07 13.31
CA GLN A 345 -10.19 -34.55 12.93
C GLN A 345 -9.07 -33.98 13.83
N HIS A 346 -9.20 -32.73 14.25
CA HIS A 346 -8.25 -32.08 15.16
C HIS A 346 -8.42 -32.59 16.60
N VAL A 347 -9.66 -32.82 17.03
CA VAL A 347 -9.94 -33.47 18.33
C VAL A 347 -9.33 -34.87 18.38
N ASP A 348 -9.47 -35.66 17.32
CA ASP A 348 -8.88 -37.00 17.24
C ASP A 348 -7.36 -36.92 17.35
N HIS A 349 -6.73 -35.98 16.62
CA HIS A 349 -5.29 -35.72 16.75
C HIS A 349 -4.88 -35.34 18.18
N LEU A 350 -5.59 -34.40 18.82
CA LEU A 350 -5.34 -33.98 20.21
C LEU A 350 -5.47 -35.16 21.18
N ARG A 351 -6.45 -36.05 20.99
CA ARG A 351 -6.66 -37.24 21.82
C ARG A 351 -5.56 -38.28 21.68
N THR A 352 -4.84 -38.31 20.56
CA THR A 352 -3.65 -39.17 20.43
C THR A 352 -2.43 -38.65 21.19
N GLN A 353 -2.41 -37.37 21.58
CA GLN A 353 -1.35 -36.79 22.38
C GLN A 353 -1.63 -37.02 23.87
N ALA A 354 -0.58 -37.29 24.65
CA ALA A 354 -0.70 -37.52 26.08
C ALA A 354 -0.67 -36.19 26.88
N GLY A 355 -1.33 -36.17 28.04
CA GLY A 355 -1.18 -35.13 29.07
C GLY A 355 -2.23 -34.02 29.08
N TYR A 356 -3.21 -34.03 28.18
CA TYR A 356 -4.39 -33.17 28.29
C TYR A 356 -5.32 -33.66 29.41
N GLU A 357 -5.84 -32.73 30.21
CA GLU A 357 -6.85 -33.01 31.24
C GLU A 357 -8.19 -33.36 30.58
N LYS A 358 -8.55 -32.64 29.52
CA LYS A 358 -9.81 -32.82 28.79
C LYS A 358 -9.70 -32.29 27.36
N VAL A 359 -10.26 -33.01 26.38
CA VAL A 359 -10.41 -32.57 25.00
C VAL A 359 -11.88 -32.69 24.59
N VAL A 360 -12.51 -31.57 24.29
CA VAL A 360 -13.94 -31.45 23.99
C VAL A 360 -14.16 -31.16 22.50
N LEU A 361 -14.98 -31.97 21.85
CA LEU A 361 -15.50 -31.67 20.51
C LEU A 361 -16.74 -30.79 20.64
N GLY A 362 -16.70 -29.59 20.08
CA GLY A 362 -17.86 -28.69 20.05
C GLY A 362 -17.49 -27.24 19.72
N ASP A 363 -18.53 -26.41 19.48
CA ASP A 363 -18.36 -24.96 19.37
C ASP A 363 -18.06 -24.38 20.76
N PHE A 364 -17.02 -23.56 20.86
CA PHE A 364 -16.65 -22.90 22.10
C PHE A 364 -17.75 -21.96 22.63
N PHE A 365 -18.57 -21.36 21.75
CA PHE A 365 -19.67 -20.51 22.18
C PHE A 365 -20.80 -21.27 22.89
N ASP A 366 -20.89 -22.59 22.71
CA ASP A 366 -21.84 -23.45 23.43
C ASP A 366 -21.30 -23.90 24.80
N MET A 367 -20.01 -23.69 25.06
CA MET A 367 -19.39 -24.02 26.34
C MET A 367 -19.73 -22.97 27.40
N THR A 368 -19.84 -23.40 28.66
CA THR A 368 -20.07 -22.52 29.80
C THR A 368 -19.12 -22.83 30.96
N PRO A 369 -18.89 -21.88 31.89
CA PRO A 369 -18.09 -22.12 33.09
C PRO A 369 -18.65 -23.25 33.98
N GLU A 370 -19.96 -23.52 33.93
CA GLU A 370 -20.58 -24.64 34.64
C GLU A 370 -20.20 -25.99 34.00
N ALA A 371 -20.06 -26.03 32.68
CA ALA A 371 -19.74 -27.24 31.92
C ALA A 371 -18.23 -27.56 31.88
N LEU A 372 -17.38 -26.53 31.81
CA LEU A 372 -15.91 -26.69 31.69
C LEU A 372 -15.15 -26.34 32.97
N GLY A 373 -15.75 -25.59 33.88
CA GLY A 373 -15.07 -25.02 35.04
C GLY A 373 -14.47 -23.64 34.78
N SER A 374 -13.75 -23.14 35.78
CA SER A 374 -12.98 -21.88 35.71
C SER A 374 -11.49 -22.16 35.81
N PHE A 375 -10.69 -21.36 35.12
CA PHE A 375 -9.28 -21.61 34.86
C PHE A 375 -8.38 -20.49 35.37
N ASP A 376 -7.16 -20.83 35.77
CA ASP A 376 -6.13 -19.88 36.18
C ASP A 376 -5.57 -19.12 34.97
N ARG A 377 -5.57 -19.78 33.80
CA ARG A 377 -5.19 -19.19 32.51
C ARG A 377 -6.17 -19.55 31.41
N VAL A 378 -6.32 -18.64 30.44
CA VAL A 378 -6.86 -18.95 29.12
C VAL A 378 -5.82 -18.54 28.10
N VAL A 379 -5.43 -19.44 27.19
CA VAL A 379 -4.39 -19.17 26.19
C VAL A 379 -4.95 -19.59 24.85
N MET A 380 -4.94 -18.70 23.86
CA MET A 380 -5.69 -18.94 22.63
C MET A 380 -5.14 -18.30 21.36
N ASN A 381 -5.35 -18.99 20.23
CA ASN A 381 -5.25 -18.44 18.88
C ASN A 381 -6.61 -18.54 18.15
N PRO A 382 -7.56 -17.62 18.44
CA PRO A 382 -8.88 -17.63 17.82
C PRO A 382 -8.84 -17.30 16.31
N PRO A 383 -9.87 -17.67 15.55
CA PRO A 383 -10.00 -17.27 14.15
C PRO A 383 -10.09 -15.74 13.99
N PHE A 384 -9.34 -15.19 13.04
CA PHE A 384 -9.21 -13.73 12.85
C PHE A 384 -10.32 -13.09 11.99
N ASP A 385 -11.08 -13.89 11.24
CA ASP A 385 -12.05 -13.38 10.28
C ASP A 385 -13.27 -12.74 10.97
N GLY A 386 -13.78 -11.64 10.40
CA GLY A 386 -15.03 -11.03 10.86
C GLY A 386 -15.06 -10.60 12.34
N GLN A 387 -13.91 -10.30 12.94
CA GLN A 387 -13.77 -9.94 14.37
C GLN A 387 -14.20 -11.06 15.34
N ARG A 388 -14.10 -12.32 14.91
CA ARG A 388 -14.36 -13.48 15.78
C ARG A 388 -13.35 -13.59 16.90
N ASP A 389 -12.12 -13.12 16.70
CA ASP A 389 -11.10 -12.98 17.74
C ASP A 389 -11.65 -12.22 18.96
N ILE A 390 -12.28 -11.05 18.74
CA ILE A 390 -12.94 -10.28 19.81
C ILE A 390 -14.05 -11.08 20.48
N ASP A 391 -14.91 -11.73 19.70
CA ASP A 391 -16.05 -12.49 20.22
C ASP A 391 -15.59 -13.65 21.12
N HIS A 392 -14.57 -14.40 20.67
CA HIS A 392 -13.99 -15.49 21.44
C HIS A 392 -13.34 -14.99 22.72
N VAL A 393 -12.56 -13.90 22.69
CA VAL A 393 -11.93 -13.36 23.90
C VAL A 393 -13.00 -12.86 24.88
N ARG A 394 -14.05 -12.18 24.40
CA ARG A 394 -15.17 -11.73 25.25
C ARG A 394 -15.85 -12.90 25.96
N HIS A 395 -16.05 -14.02 25.26
CA HIS A 395 -16.61 -15.24 25.86
C HIS A 395 -15.62 -15.91 26.82
N ALA A 396 -14.35 -16.02 26.43
CA ALA A 396 -13.27 -16.64 27.21
C ALA A 396 -13.02 -15.98 28.58
N VAL A 397 -13.22 -14.67 28.70
CA VAL A 397 -13.10 -13.94 29.97
C VAL A 397 -14.02 -14.50 31.07
N ARG A 398 -15.15 -15.11 30.70
CA ARG A 398 -16.10 -15.74 31.64
C ARG A 398 -15.51 -16.95 32.35
N PHE A 399 -14.56 -17.64 31.71
CA PHE A 399 -13.92 -18.86 32.22
C PHE A 399 -12.72 -18.58 33.12
N LEU A 400 -12.25 -17.33 33.23
CA LEU A 400 -11.16 -17.00 34.14
C LEU A 400 -11.62 -17.01 35.60
N LYS A 401 -10.83 -17.62 36.50
CA LYS A 401 -10.95 -17.38 37.95
C LYS A 401 -10.59 -15.92 38.29
N PRO A 402 -11.05 -15.38 39.43
CA PRO A 402 -10.53 -14.11 39.95
C PRO A 402 -8.99 -14.12 40.03
N GLY A 403 -8.35 -13.05 39.59
CA GLY A 403 -6.87 -12.99 39.46
C GLY A 403 -6.27 -13.74 38.27
N GLY A 404 -7.07 -14.49 37.50
CA GLY A 404 -6.62 -15.25 36.33
C GLY A 404 -6.14 -14.36 35.18
N LYS A 405 -5.37 -14.96 34.26
CA LYS A 405 -4.79 -14.26 33.10
C LYS A 405 -5.19 -14.91 31.78
N LEU A 406 -5.66 -14.11 30.82
CA LEU A 406 -5.89 -14.54 29.44
C LEU A 406 -4.79 -14.01 28.54
N VAL A 407 -4.30 -14.84 27.62
CA VAL A 407 -3.37 -14.46 26.56
C VAL A 407 -3.93 -14.93 25.22
N ALA A 408 -4.18 -14.01 24.31
CA ALA A 408 -4.76 -14.31 23.01
C ALA A 408 -3.91 -13.73 21.88
N ILE A 409 -3.73 -14.49 20.80
CA ILE A 409 -3.27 -13.95 19.53
C ILE A 409 -4.48 -13.39 18.80
N MET A 410 -4.42 -12.12 18.40
CA MET A 410 -5.54 -11.45 17.75
C MET A 410 -5.07 -10.70 16.51
N SER A 411 -5.99 -10.36 15.62
CA SER A 411 -5.68 -9.40 14.56
C SER A 411 -5.32 -8.05 15.17
N ALA A 412 -4.26 -7.39 14.70
CA ALA A 412 -3.81 -6.09 15.22
C ALA A 412 -4.92 -5.01 15.17
N GLY A 413 -5.94 -5.21 14.33
CA GLY A 413 -7.13 -4.36 14.23
C GLY A 413 -7.86 -4.12 15.55
N VAL A 414 -7.74 -5.01 16.54
CA VAL A 414 -8.38 -4.81 17.86
C VAL A 414 -7.93 -3.53 18.57
N GLU A 415 -6.69 -3.09 18.33
CA GLU A 415 -6.11 -1.90 18.97
C GLU A 415 -6.60 -0.57 18.38
N PHE A 416 -7.09 -0.56 17.14
CA PHE A 416 -7.33 0.69 16.42
C PHE A 416 -8.63 0.76 15.63
N ARG A 417 -9.35 -0.35 15.41
CA ARG A 417 -10.66 -0.34 14.75
C ARG A 417 -11.64 0.55 15.55
N GLU A 418 -12.35 1.46 14.88
CA GLU A 418 -13.30 2.39 15.54
C GLU A 418 -14.75 1.90 15.50
N ASN A 419 -15.01 0.69 14.97
CA ASN A 419 -16.33 0.11 15.04
C ASN A 419 -16.73 -0.20 16.50
N ALA A 420 -18.04 -0.25 16.76
CA ALA A 420 -18.57 -0.41 18.11
C ALA A 420 -18.02 -1.64 18.86
N LYS A 421 -17.81 -2.75 18.15
CA LYS A 421 -17.28 -4.00 18.73
C LYS A 421 -15.84 -3.84 19.21
N ALA A 422 -14.97 -3.24 18.40
CA ALA A 422 -13.58 -3.02 18.76
C ALA A 422 -13.39 -1.92 19.82
N VAL A 423 -14.21 -0.86 19.79
CA VAL A 423 -14.24 0.16 20.86
C VAL A 423 -14.63 -0.49 22.19
N ALA A 424 -15.72 -1.25 22.22
CA ALA A 424 -16.15 -1.98 23.42
C ALA A 424 -15.10 -2.99 23.90
N PHE A 425 -14.39 -3.64 22.97
CA PHE A 425 -13.29 -4.53 23.31
C PHE A 425 -12.11 -3.79 23.97
N ARG A 426 -11.71 -2.62 23.47
CA ARG A 426 -10.65 -1.83 24.12
C ARG A 426 -11.05 -1.38 25.52
N THR A 427 -12.29 -0.95 25.72
CA THR A 427 -12.81 -0.65 27.07
C THR A 427 -12.76 -1.88 27.98
N LEU A 428 -13.05 -3.09 27.45
CA LEU A 428 -12.85 -4.34 28.19
C LEU A 428 -11.38 -4.57 28.55
N VAL A 429 -10.46 -4.35 27.61
CA VAL A 429 -9.01 -4.50 27.83
C VAL A 429 -8.53 -3.57 28.93
N GLU A 430 -8.89 -2.28 28.87
CA GLU A 430 -8.55 -1.29 29.89
C GLU A 430 -9.09 -1.70 31.26
N ARG A 431 -10.37 -2.08 31.34
CA ARG A 431 -11.01 -2.55 32.58
C ARG A 431 -10.30 -3.76 33.19
N MET A 432 -9.77 -4.64 32.35
CA MET A 432 -9.03 -5.85 32.76
C MET A 432 -7.52 -5.63 32.85
N LYS A 433 -7.05 -4.37 32.90
CA LYS A 433 -5.63 -4.01 32.99
C LYS A 433 -4.78 -4.74 31.93
N GLY A 434 -5.33 -4.87 30.73
CA GLY A 434 -4.72 -5.63 29.67
C GLY A 434 -3.64 -4.86 28.91
N THR A 435 -2.84 -5.60 28.15
CA THR A 435 -1.72 -5.07 27.36
C THR A 435 -1.72 -5.66 25.96
N TYR A 436 -1.11 -4.95 25.04
CA TYR A 436 -0.85 -5.40 23.66
C TYR A 436 0.65 -5.52 23.43
N ARG A 437 1.07 -6.57 22.71
CA ARG A 437 2.45 -6.76 22.26
C ARG A 437 2.42 -7.15 20.78
N ASP A 438 2.97 -6.30 19.93
CA ASP A 438 3.07 -6.56 18.49
C ASP A 438 3.86 -7.85 18.21
N LEU A 439 3.36 -8.66 17.28
CA LEU A 439 4.13 -9.70 16.63
C LEU A 439 4.80 -9.15 15.35
N PRO A 440 5.97 -9.69 14.94
CA PRO A 440 6.59 -9.33 13.67
C PRO A 440 5.63 -9.43 12.47
N ALA A 441 5.84 -8.58 11.47
CA ALA A 441 5.07 -8.67 10.23
C ALA A 441 5.31 -10.02 9.55
N GLY A 442 4.25 -10.66 9.04
CA GLY A 442 4.35 -11.98 8.43
C GLY A 442 4.51 -13.14 9.42
N SER A 443 4.28 -12.92 10.73
CA SER A 443 4.32 -13.98 11.75
C SER A 443 3.40 -15.17 11.51
N PHE A 444 2.45 -15.09 10.57
CA PHE A 444 1.58 -16.20 10.16
C PHE A 444 1.66 -16.50 8.66
N ALA A 445 2.69 -15.98 7.98
CA ALA A 445 2.87 -16.18 6.53
C ALA A 445 3.01 -17.67 6.19
N GLU A 446 3.76 -18.42 7.01
CA GLU A 446 3.91 -19.88 6.89
C GLU A 446 2.60 -20.63 7.11
N SER A 447 1.72 -20.08 7.95
CA SER A 447 0.37 -20.61 8.19
C SER A 447 -0.63 -20.22 7.10
N GLY A 448 -0.23 -19.41 6.11
CA GLY A 448 -1.05 -19.01 4.97
C GLY A 448 -1.78 -17.67 5.13
N THR A 449 -1.38 -16.79 6.06
CA THR A 449 -1.97 -15.45 6.20
C THR A 449 -0.95 -14.36 6.47
N MET A 450 -1.12 -13.21 5.81
CA MET A 450 -0.28 -12.01 6.01
C MET A 450 -0.91 -11.02 6.99
N VAL A 451 -1.91 -11.45 7.78
CA VAL A 451 -2.55 -10.61 8.79
C VAL A 451 -1.52 -10.24 9.86
N ASN A 452 -1.39 -8.94 10.13
CA ASN A 452 -0.62 -8.49 11.28
C ASN A 452 -1.35 -8.89 12.56
N THR A 453 -0.63 -9.53 13.47
CA THR A 453 -1.17 -10.07 14.71
C THR A 453 -0.52 -9.44 15.93
N VAL A 454 -1.22 -9.51 17.04
CA VAL A 454 -0.79 -8.97 18.33
C VAL A 454 -1.09 -10.00 19.41
N ILE A 455 -0.24 -10.05 20.44
CA ILE A 455 -0.54 -10.77 21.67
C ILE A 455 -1.26 -9.81 22.61
N VAL A 456 -2.51 -10.12 22.93
CA VAL A 456 -3.31 -9.41 23.91
C VAL A 456 -3.29 -10.18 25.21
N THR A 457 -2.94 -9.51 26.31
CA THR A 457 -3.06 -10.10 27.65
C THR A 457 -4.13 -9.37 28.45
N LEU A 458 -4.95 -10.10 29.19
CA LEU A 458 -5.98 -9.58 30.09
C LEU A 458 -5.78 -10.18 31.49
N LYS A 459 -5.99 -9.40 32.56
CA LYS A 459 -5.96 -9.89 33.93
C LYS A 459 -7.32 -9.67 34.59
N LYS A 460 -7.98 -10.75 35.00
CA LYS A 460 -9.24 -10.64 35.75
C LYS A 460 -8.95 -10.05 37.13
N PRO A 461 -9.68 -9.02 37.58
CA PRO A 461 -9.56 -8.51 38.95
C PRO A 461 -9.73 -9.62 40.00
N LEU A 462 -9.14 -9.42 41.17
CA LEU A 462 -9.31 -10.29 42.34
C LEU A 462 -10.71 -10.17 42.92
#